data_AF-A0A060LWN9-F1
#
_entry.id   AF-A0A060LWN9-F1
#
_cell.length_a   1.000
_cell.length_b   1.000
_cell.length_c   1.000
_cell.angle_alpha   90.00
_cell.angle_beta   90.00
_cell.angle_gamma   90.00
#
_symmetry.space_group_name_H-M   'P 1'
#
loop_
_entity.id
_entity.type
_entity.pdbx_description
1 polymer ?
#
loop_
_entity_poly.entity_id
_entity_poly.type
_entity_poly.pdbx_seq_one_letter_code
_entity_poly.pdbx_strand_id
1 'polypeptide(L)'
;MIKFVMVNPKYELEEFKKYTEKVIDIIKKEKFIEHCDIFHYEESKIHIVIKSFNEGTCFLELELLTFNKYKQLTVSLKPQTIDQQFDQFLYKSKFLLKDILIKDWIECVWIEDQQSMDFSNDLYKSIHSVENDLRNFINISMIRYFGIKWWENYVPNEIKIQYLNGQKNFKRVATSYSNVNDNLLGINTIHLTSIMKHKKMKLKNNSNQNITSHLYSLKNNGDLNILSKEINKFLSKLKEEHEVELDLWDYVFSKYFEGDFVHQHWREFSDNRNHIAHNKLLDLEAYNIIKNNINTVSENIKEAQKKFDATHISEEETAIMLRLQDNLDLENENSSRNRKEYESGVKILDTSSIIKEYGLLTSDLIEEFKDVLYFRGDLEIITMQLNEESLNGELIRIESKLNSNVLSLIIDLNISEGSGSQSTANFRVLINDEPEEDIIIYYNNGEVTFNEDLNLYEAVKFNEFEPDNADNVLSFLEDKVEEIFPNLKDRISLAAYTAIKDGGNNPIAEFSCEECNEDTVCIDSEIAELGRCISCGNQHEVNACERCGYHYNVAAEGTSYLCEGCYDYYDAQ
;
A
#
# COMPACT_ATOMS: atom_id res chain seq x y z
N MET A 1 -47.20 -8.38 22.34
CA MET A 1 -48.36 -9.01 23.01
C MET A 1 -47.85 -10.01 24.03
N ILE A 2 -48.55 -10.21 25.14
CA ILE A 2 -48.23 -11.24 26.14
C ILE A 2 -49.47 -12.08 26.38
N LYS A 3 -49.32 -13.40 26.44
CA LYS A 3 -50.40 -14.35 26.66
C LYS A 3 -49.92 -15.52 27.53
N PHE A 4 -50.66 -15.80 28.59
CA PHE A 4 -50.47 -16.98 29.42
C PHE A 4 -51.81 -17.51 29.91
N VAL A 5 -51.82 -18.78 30.34
CA VAL A 5 -53.02 -19.47 30.82
C VAL A 5 -52.77 -20.00 32.22
N MET A 6 -53.68 -19.68 33.13
CA MET A 6 -53.74 -20.29 34.44
C MET A 6 -54.64 -21.52 34.36
N VAL A 7 -54.15 -22.67 34.81
CA VAL A 7 -54.82 -23.96 34.67
C VAL A 7 -55.17 -24.51 36.05
N ASN A 8 -56.45 -24.86 36.20
CA ASN A 8 -57.09 -25.40 37.40
C ASN A 8 -56.94 -24.54 38.66
N PRO A 9 -58.05 -24.00 39.20
CA PRO A 9 -57.98 -23.28 40.46
C PRO A 9 -57.72 -24.23 41.63
N LYS A 10 -56.99 -23.76 42.64
CA LYS A 10 -56.68 -24.52 43.86
C LYS A 10 -57.90 -24.72 44.77
N TYR A 11 -58.86 -23.80 44.66
CA TYR A 11 -60.11 -23.80 45.42
C TYR A 11 -61.27 -23.58 44.46
N GLU A 12 -62.50 -23.78 44.93
CA GLU A 12 -63.68 -23.43 44.15
C GLU A 12 -63.71 -21.91 43.92
N LEU A 13 -63.59 -21.50 42.65
CA LEU A 13 -63.68 -20.09 42.28
C LEU A 13 -65.08 -19.56 42.56
N GLU A 14 -65.14 -18.37 43.14
CA GLU A 14 -66.35 -17.56 43.17
C GLU A 14 -66.82 -17.25 41.73
N GLU A 15 -68.02 -16.68 41.63
CA GLU A 15 -68.55 -16.13 40.37
C GLU A 15 -67.48 -15.30 39.65
N PHE A 16 -67.25 -15.59 38.36
CA PHE A 16 -66.11 -15.07 37.60
C PHE A 16 -65.97 -13.54 37.68
N LYS A 17 -67.09 -12.82 37.68
CA LYS A 17 -67.14 -11.37 37.88
C LYS A 17 -66.54 -10.94 39.22
N LYS A 18 -66.98 -11.54 40.33
CA LYS A 18 -66.50 -11.23 41.69
C LYS A 18 -65.03 -11.56 41.87
N TYR A 19 -64.59 -12.69 41.29
CA TYR A 19 -63.18 -13.07 41.29
C TYR A 19 -62.32 -12.00 40.58
N THR A 20 -62.74 -11.57 39.38
CA THR A 20 -62.01 -10.57 38.62
C THR A 20 -62.02 -9.19 39.30
N GLU A 21 -63.12 -8.77 39.91
CA GLU A 21 -63.19 -7.54 40.71
C GLU A 21 -62.18 -7.56 41.87
N LYS A 22 -62.04 -8.70 42.58
CA LYS A 22 -61.01 -8.86 43.62
C LYS A 22 -59.59 -8.75 43.06
N VAL A 23 -59.32 -9.36 41.91
CA VAL A 23 -58.01 -9.25 41.25
C VAL A 23 -57.71 -7.80 40.88
N ILE A 24 -58.69 -7.07 40.34
CA ILE A 24 -58.56 -5.64 40.01
C ILE A 24 -58.28 -4.79 41.26
N ASP A 25 -59.00 -5.04 42.36
CA ASP A 25 -58.78 -4.33 43.63
C ASP A 25 -57.37 -4.54 44.19
N ILE A 26 -56.76 -5.69 43.93
CA ILE A 26 -55.35 -5.94 44.27
C ILE A 26 -54.44 -5.14 43.34
N ILE A 27 -54.68 -5.16 42.03
CA ILE A 27 -53.89 -4.41 41.04
C ILE A 27 -53.93 -2.89 41.34
N LYS A 28 -55.11 -2.34 41.70
CA LYS A 28 -55.29 -0.92 42.03
C LYS A 28 -54.44 -0.44 43.21
N LYS A 29 -53.98 -1.33 44.08
CA LYS A 29 -53.15 -0.98 45.25
C LYS A 29 -51.67 -0.85 44.90
N GLU A 30 -51.26 -1.24 43.71
CA GLU A 30 -49.87 -1.17 43.29
C GLU A 30 -49.45 0.25 42.93
N LYS A 31 -48.29 0.68 43.44
CA LYS A 31 -47.83 2.08 43.40
C LYS A 31 -47.62 2.65 42.00
N PHE A 32 -47.41 1.79 41.00
CA PHE A 32 -47.13 2.20 39.62
C PHE A 32 -48.38 2.19 38.72
N ILE A 33 -49.56 1.89 39.28
CA ILE A 33 -50.85 1.88 38.59
C ILE A 33 -51.62 3.15 38.97
N GLU A 34 -51.98 3.96 37.98
CA GLU A 34 -52.83 5.14 38.17
C GLU A 34 -54.31 4.78 38.07
N HIS A 35 -54.65 3.94 37.09
CA HIS A 35 -56.02 3.64 36.73
C HIS A 35 -56.14 2.20 36.25
N CYS A 36 -57.19 1.47 36.69
CA CYS A 36 -57.41 0.08 36.30
C CYS A 36 -58.92 -0.20 36.28
N ASP A 37 -59.57 -0.05 35.13
CA ASP A 37 -61.03 -0.14 35.07
C ASP A 37 -61.51 -1.10 33.97
N ILE A 38 -62.63 -1.78 34.26
CA ILE A 38 -63.33 -2.64 33.32
C ILE A 38 -64.05 -1.74 32.30
N PHE A 39 -63.79 -1.96 31.01
CA PHE A 39 -64.46 -1.20 29.94
C PHE A 39 -65.40 -2.06 29.09
N HIS A 40 -65.26 -3.39 29.14
CA HIS A 40 -66.19 -4.33 28.49
C HIS A 40 -66.30 -5.63 29.29
N TYR A 41 -67.51 -6.18 29.35
CA TYR A 41 -67.83 -7.38 30.13
C TYR A 41 -68.77 -8.30 29.35
N GLU A 42 -68.46 -9.60 29.36
CA GLU A 42 -69.25 -10.71 28.83
C GLU A 42 -69.29 -11.85 29.87
N GLU A 43 -70.17 -12.86 29.68
CA GLU A 43 -70.37 -13.93 30.68
C GLU A 43 -69.08 -14.67 31.09
N SER A 44 -68.18 -14.91 30.14
CA SER A 44 -66.92 -15.64 30.34
C SER A 44 -65.68 -14.81 30.05
N LYS A 45 -65.82 -13.51 29.76
CA LYS A 45 -64.74 -12.66 29.27
C LYS A 45 -64.83 -11.23 29.77
N ILE A 46 -63.70 -10.65 30.15
CA ILE A 46 -63.61 -9.30 30.71
C ILE A 46 -62.44 -8.56 30.07
N HIS A 47 -62.68 -7.31 29.68
CA HIS A 47 -61.65 -6.41 29.18
C HIS A 47 -61.43 -5.23 30.13
N ILE A 48 -60.17 -4.99 30.44
CA ILE A 48 -59.70 -4.05 31.45
C ILE A 48 -58.66 -3.12 30.82
N VAL A 49 -58.75 -1.82 31.09
CA VAL A 49 -57.70 -0.85 30.78
C VAL A 49 -56.87 -0.63 32.03
N ILE A 50 -55.56 -0.76 31.92
CA ILE A 50 -54.61 -0.46 32.99
C ILE A 50 -53.71 0.68 32.51
N LYS A 51 -53.63 1.77 33.27
CA LYS A 51 -52.79 2.94 33.00
C LYS A 51 -51.77 3.16 34.11
N SER A 52 -50.56 3.51 33.73
CA SER A 52 -49.52 4.03 34.62
C SER A 52 -49.56 5.56 34.66
N PHE A 53 -49.13 6.15 35.78
CA PHE A 53 -49.04 7.59 35.97
C PHE A 53 -48.20 8.30 34.88
N ASN A 54 -47.16 7.63 34.36
CA ASN A 54 -46.19 8.24 33.43
C ASN A 54 -45.65 7.28 32.35
N GLU A 55 -45.95 5.97 32.39
CA GLU A 55 -45.22 4.95 31.60
C GLU A 55 -46.07 4.30 30.47
N GLY A 56 -47.38 4.57 30.38
CA GLY A 56 -48.23 4.09 29.26
C GLY A 56 -49.55 3.43 29.67
N THR A 57 -50.27 2.89 28.68
CA THR A 57 -51.57 2.19 28.85
C THR A 57 -51.50 0.80 28.24
N CYS A 58 -52.05 -0.20 28.93
CA CYS A 58 -52.22 -1.55 28.41
C CYS A 58 -53.65 -2.06 28.57
N PHE A 59 -54.03 -2.96 27.66
CA PHE A 59 -55.33 -3.61 27.60
C PHE A 59 -55.16 -5.06 28.04
N LEU A 60 -55.83 -5.40 29.15
CA LEU A 60 -55.89 -6.73 29.71
C LEU A 60 -57.21 -7.39 29.32
N GLU A 61 -57.13 -8.60 28.82
CA GLU A 61 -58.27 -9.46 28.52
C GLU A 61 -58.15 -10.73 29.37
N LEU A 62 -59.21 -11.02 30.13
CA LEU A 62 -59.34 -12.20 30.96
C LEU A 62 -60.50 -13.04 30.42
N GLU A 63 -60.25 -14.29 30.07
CA GLU A 63 -61.26 -15.20 29.53
C GLU A 63 -61.23 -16.54 30.29
N LEU A 64 -62.36 -16.91 30.92
CA LEU A 64 -62.50 -18.14 31.67
C LEU A 64 -63.23 -19.20 30.82
N LEU A 65 -62.53 -20.27 30.50
CA LEU A 65 -63.07 -21.40 29.74
C LEU A 65 -63.00 -22.68 30.57
N THR A 66 -63.92 -23.61 30.33
CA THR A 66 -63.91 -24.94 30.96
C THR A 66 -63.98 -26.02 29.89
N PHE A 67 -62.95 -26.86 29.82
CA PHE A 67 -62.86 -27.98 28.87
C PHE A 67 -62.59 -29.28 29.62
N ASN A 68 -63.40 -30.32 29.39
CA ASN A 68 -63.21 -31.66 29.97
C ASN A 68 -62.91 -31.66 31.49
N LYS A 69 -63.65 -30.85 32.27
CA LYS A 69 -63.51 -30.63 33.73
C LYS A 69 -62.31 -29.77 34.17
N TYR A 70 -61.47 -29.31 33.25
CA TYR A 70 -60.38 -28.39 33.54
C TYR A 70 -60.83 -26.95 33.33
N LYS A 71 -60.64 -26.09 34.33
CA LYS A 71 -60.88 -24.65 34.23
C LYS A 71 -59.60 -23.97 33.78
N GLN A 72 -59.70 -23.04 32.84
CA GLN A 72 -58.59 -22.30 32.27
C GLN A 72 -58.92 -20.82 32.24
N LEU A 73 -58.07 -20.00 32.85
CA LEU A 73 -58.15 -18.55 32.74
C LEU A 73 -57.06 -18.08 31.79
N THR A 74 -57.47 -17.69 30.58
CA THR A 74 -56.60 -17.07 29.60
C THR A 74 -56.40 -15.61 29.94
N VAL A 75 -55.15 -15.19 30.00
CA VAL A 75 -54.73 -13.81 30.26
C VAL A 75 -54.01 -13.29 29.02
N SER A 76 -54.53 -12.23 28.42
CA SER A 76 -53.89 -11.55 27.28
C SER A 76 -53.65 -10.08 27.60
N LEU A 77 -52.41 -9.61 27.46
CA LEU A 77 -51.99 -8.25 27.73
C LEU A 77 -51.41 -7.60 26.47
N LYS A 78 -51.95 -6.45 26.07
CA LYS A 78 -51.55 -5.71 24.87
C LYS A 78 -51.25 -4.24 25.21
N PRO A 79 -50.10 -3.68 24.81
CA PRO A 79 -49.83 -2.25 24.98
C PRO A 79 -50.69 -1.42 24.01
N GLN A 80 -50.96 -0.16 24.35
CA GLN A 80 -51.69 0.78 23.49
C GLN A 80 -50.84 1.24 22.29
N THR A 81 -49.55 1.45 22.50
CA THR A 81 -48.59 1.85 21.47
C THR A 81 -47.58 0.74 21.26
N ILE A 82 -47.30 0.43 20.00
CA ILE A 82 -46.22 -0.48 19.61
C ILE A 82 -45.03 0.42 19.26
N ASP A 83 -44.22 0.77 20.26
CA ASP A 83 -42.93 1.41 20.05
C ASP A 83 -41.83 0.33 19.97
N GLN A 84 -40.70 0.64 19.32
CA GLN A 84 -39.53 -0.24 19.26
C GLN A 84 -38.72 -0.24 20.57
N GLN A 85 -38.98 0.71 21.48
CA GLN A 85 -38.32 0.77 22.79
C GLN A 85 -38.90 -0.25 23.79
N PHE A 86 -38.08 -0.66 24.75
CA PHE A 86 -38.48 -1.63 25.77
C PHE A 86 -39.57 -1.06 26.69
N ASP A 87 -40.77 -1.65 26.64
CA ASP A 87 -41.91 -1.26 27.47
C ASP A 87 -41.78 -1.79 28.91
N GLN A 88 -41.21 -0.95 29.78
CA GLN A 88 -41.03 -1.25 31.20
C GLN A 88 -42.37 -1.46 31.92
N PHE A 89 -43.42 -0.76 31.52
CA PHE A 89 -44.73 -0.84 32.17
C PHE A 89 -45.41 -2.18 31.87
N LEU A 90 -45.41 -2.59 30.60
CA LEU A 90 -45.90 -3.90 30.16
C LEU A 90 -45.13 -5.04 30.85
N TYR A 91 -43.82 -4.89 30.97
CA TYR A 91 -42.95 -5.86 31.64
C TYR A 91 -43.28 -6.00 33.14
N LYS A 92 -43.44 -4.90 33.87
CA LYS A 92 -43.86 -4.95 35.29
C LYS A 92 -45.26 -5.56 35.44
N SER A 93 -46.18 -5.16 34.56
CA SER A 93 -47.59 -5.57 34.61
C SER A 93 -47.80 -7.07 34.40
N LYS A 94 -47.06 -7.70 33.47
CA LYS A 94 -47.21 -9.14 33.19
C LYS A 94 -46.82 -10.02 34.38
N PHE A 95 -45.73 -9.67 35.08
CA PHE A 95 -45.27 -10.40 36.26
C PHE A 95 -46.19 -10.16 37.45
N LEU A 96 -46.63 -8.91 37.66
CA LEU A 96 -47.66 -8.60 38.67
C LEU A 96 -48.90 -9.48 38.49
N LEU A 97 -49.45 -9.52 37.27
CA LEU A 97 -50.64 -10.33 36.97
C LEU A 97 -50.40 -11.82 37.23
N LYS A 98 -49.28 -12.37 36.76
CA LYS A 98 -48.93 -13.76 37.01
C LYS A 98 -48.77 -14.05 38.51
N ASP A 99 -48.12 -13.17 39.27
CA ASP A 99 -47.86 -13.37 40.70
C ASP A 99 -49.12 -13.23 41.56
N ILE A 100 -50.08 -12.40 41.16
CA ILE A 100 -51.41 -12.34 41.79
C ILE A 100 -52.16 -13.63 41.50
N LEU A 101 -52.29 -14.01 40.23
CA LEU A 101 -53.14 -15.11 39.81
C LEU A 101 -52.59 -16.49 40.24
N ILE A 102 -51.28 -16.72 40.21
CA ILE A 102 -50.71 -18.03 40.57
C ILE A 102 -50.99 -18.44 42.03
N LYS A 103 -51.39 -17.50 42.89
CA LYS A 103 -51.82 -17.80 44.26
C LYS A 103 -53.06 -18.67 44.28
N ASP A 104 -54.00 -18.43 43.37
CA ASP A 104 -55.30 -19.10 43.32
C ASP A 104 -55.34 -20.29 42.34
N TRP A 105 -54.30 -20.44 41.51
CA TRP A 105 -54.25 -21.43 40.42
C TRP A 105 -53.09 -22.42 40.58
N ILE A 106 -53.25 -23.64 40.07
CA ILE A 106 -52.29 -24.74 40.23
C ILE A 106 -51.09 -24.54 39.31
N GLU A 107 -51.33 -24.22 38.04
CA GLU A 107 -50.28 -24.13 37.02
C GLU A 107 -50.44 -22.87 36.17
N CYS A 108 -49.31 -22.30 35.73
CA CYS A 108 -49.25 -21.20 34.79
C CYS A 108 -48.46 -21.62 33.55
N VAL A 109 -49.11 -21.61 32.40
CA VAL A 109 -48.52 -21.95 31.10
C VAL A 109 -48.33 -20.66 30.31
N TRP A 110 -47.09 -20.26 30.06
CA TRP A 110 -46.77 -19.13 29.20
C TRP A 110 -46.93 -19.54 27.73
N ILE A 111 -47.72 -18.78 26.96
CA ILE A 111 -48.01 -19.11 25.55
C ILE A 111 -47.21 -18.21 24.62
N GLU A 112 -47.23 -16.91 24.88
CA GLU A 112 -46.61 -15.91 24.01
C GLU A 112 -46.09 -14.75 24.85
N ASP A 113 -44.87 -14.31 24.57
CA ASP A 113 -44.28 -13.14 25.20
C ASP A 113 -43.38 -12.41 24.19
N GLN A 114 -43.92 -11.35 23.61
CA GLN A 114 -43.19 -10.57 22.62
C GLN A 114 -41.89 -10.00 23.20
N GLN A 115 -41.88 -9.56 24.47
CA GLN A 115 -40.66 -8.97 25.05
C GLN A 115 -39.57 -10.03 25.24
N SER A 116 -39.95 -11.24 25.69
CA SER A 116 -39.00 -12.37 25.75
C SER A 116 -38.52 -12.79 24.36
N MET A 117 -39.38 -12.72 23.34
CA MET A 117 -39.01 -13.01 21.95
C MET A 117 -38.02 -11.97 21.42
N ASP A 118 -38.25 -10.69 21.71
CA ASP A 118 -37.38 -9.59 21.29
C ASP A 118 -35.98 -9.72 21.94
N PHE A 119 -35.91 -10.10 23.22
CA PHE A 119 -34.65 -10.45 23.89
C PHE A 119 -33.92 -11.59 23.18
N SER A 120 -34.61 -12.69 22.88
CA SER A 120 -34.01 -13.83 22.18
C SER A 120 -33.50 -13.44 20.78
N ASN A 121 -34.26 -12.65 20.04
CA ASN A 121 -33.90 -12.19 18.70
C ASN A 121 -32.65 -11.30 18.70
N ASP A 122 -32.53 -10.41 19.69
CA ASP A 122 -31.34 -9.56 19.87
C ASP A 122 -30.11 -10.41 20.19
N LEU A 123 -30.21 -11.31 21.17
CA LEU A 123 -29.11 -12.18 21.60
C LEU A 123 -28.66 -13.16 20.51
N TYR A 124 -29.58 -13.67 19.69
CA TYR A 124 -29.29 -14.65 18.65
C TYR A 124 -28.27 -14.13 17.63
N LYS A 125 -28.37 -12.86 17.24
CA LYS A 125 -27.43 -12.22 16.30
C LYS A 125 -26.02 -12.19 16.86
N SER A 126 -25.87 -11.75 18.11
CA SER A 126 -24.58 -11.64 18.78
C SER A 126 -23.96 -13.01 19.02
N ILE A 127 -24.75 -14.01 19.43
CA ILE A 127 -24.30 -15.39 19.59
C ILE A 127 -23.76 -15.95 18.27
N HIS A 128 -24.48 -15.76 17.18
CA HIS A 128 -24.06 -16.25 15.86
C HIS A 128 -22.72 -15.63 15.43
N SER A 129 -22.52 -14.33 15.68
CA SER A 129 -21.24 -13.66 15.41
C SER A 129 -20.10 -14.29 16.21
N VAL A 130 -20.25 -14.39 17.53
CA VAL A 130 -19.22 -14.91 18.44
C VAL A 130 -18.88 -16.38 18.16
N GLU A 131 -19.88 -17.19 17.82
CA GLU A 131 -19.69 -18.58 17.40
C GLU A 131 -18.81 -18.68 16.14
N ASN A 132 -19.05 -17.82 15.15
CA ASN A 132 -18.25 -17.77 13.93
C ASN A 132 -16.86 -17.17 14.16
N ASP A 133 -16.72 -16.19 15.04
CA ASP A 133 -15.42 -15.60 15.38
C ASP A 133 -14.47 -16.66 15.98
N LEU A 134 -14.97 -17.52 16.88
CA LEU A 134 -14.16 -18.63 17.40
C LEU A 134 -13.82 -19.66 16.33
N ARG A 135 -14.78 -20.01 15.46
CA ARG A 135 -14.51 -20.93 14.33
C ARG A 135 -13.44 -20.40 13.41
N ASN A 136 -13.51 -19.11 13.09
CA ASN A 136 -12.52 -18.43 12.25
C ASN A 136 -11.15 -18.48 12.91
N PHE A 137 -11.08 -18.12 14.20
CA PHE A 137 -9.83 -18.16 14.95
C PHE A 137 -9.20 -19.56 14.93
N ILE A 138 -9.97 -20.61 15.26
CA ILE A 138 -9.49 -22.00 15.24
C ILE A 138 -9.02 -22.40 13.84
N ASN A 139 -9.79 -22.08 12.79
CA ASN A 139 -9.42 -22.41 11.42
C ASN A 139 -8.08 -21.78 11.04
N ILE A 140 -7.95 -20.46 11.20
CA ILE A 140 -6.75 -19.73 10.80
C ILE A 140 -5.56 -20.19 11.63
N SER A 141 -5.72 -20.29 12.95
CA SER A 141 -4.63 -20.71 13.84
C SER A 141 -4.13 -22.12 13.48
N MET A 142 -5.04 -23.07 13.29
CA MET A 142 -4.67 -24.44 12.95
C MET A 142 -4.06 -24.56 11.54
N ILE A 143 -4.52 -23.77 10.57
CA ILE A 143 -3.93 -23.73 9.22
C ILE A 143 -2.50 -23.17 9.27
N ARG A 144 -2.25 -22.08 10.00
CA ARG A 144 -0.90 -21.51 10.07
C ARG A 144 0.08 -22.43 10.82
N TYR A 145 -0.36 -23.10 11.88
CA TYR A 145 0.52 -24.00 12.65
C TYR A 145 0.72 -25.38 12.00
N PHE A 146 -0.30 -25.94 11.34
CA PHE A 146 -0.30 -27.35 10.92
C PHE A 146 -0.66 -27.58 9.45
N GLY A 147 -0.96 -26.53 8.70
CA GLY A 147 -1.36 -26.58 7.29
C GLY A 147 -2.79 -27.07 7.07
N ILE A 148 -3.18 -27.18 5.80
CA ILE A 148 -4.58 -27.46 5.39
C ILE A 148 -5.10 -28.81 5.89
N LYS A 149 -4.21 -29.81 6.09
CA LYS A 149 -4.56 -31.16 6.55
C LYS A 149 -4.74 -31.29 8.06
N TRP A 150 -4.83 -30.17 8.77
CA TRP A 150 -4.93 -30.18 10.23
C TRP A 150 -6.21 -30.88 10.70
N TRP A 151 -7.30 -30.74 9.94
CA TRP A 151 -8.58 -31.37 10.25
C TRP A 151 -8.46 -32.89 10.31
N GLU A 152 -7.81 -33.51 9.32
CA GLU A 152 -7.61 -34.96 9.25
C GLU A 152 -6.69 -35.46 10.37
N ASN A 153 -5.68 -34.66 10.74
CA ASN A 153 -4.60 -35.12 11.61
C ASN A 153 -4.84 -34.86 13.10
N TYR A 154 -5.61 -33.82 13.45
CA TYR A 154 -5.71 -33.31 14.83
C TYR A 154 -7.13 -33.23 15.39
N VAL A 155 -8.18 -33.44 14.58
CA VAL A 155 -9.56 -33.47 15.08
C VAL A 155 -9.94 -34.90 15.53
N PRO A 156 -10.58 -35.06 16.71
CA PRO A 156 -11.09 -36.36 17.17
C PRO A 156 -12.00 -37.06 16.16
N ASN A 157 -11.87 -38.38 16.03
CA ASN A 157 -12.69 -39.18 15.10
C ASN A 157 -14.19 -39.11 15.42
N GLU A 158 -14.55 -39.00 16.70
CA GLU A 158 -15.95 -38.84 17.13
C GLU A 158 -16.61 -37.61 16.50
N ILE A 159 -15.88 -36.48 16.50
CA ILE A 159 -16.35 -35.20 15.93
C ILE A 159 -16.44 -35.31 14.39
N LYS A 160 -15.46 -35.96 13.76
CA LYS A 160 -15.49 -36.20 12.30
C LYS A 160 -16.69 -37.04 11.88
N ILE A 161 -17.02 -38.10 12.62
CA ILE A 161 -18.17 -38.96 12.32
C ILE A 161 -19.49 -38.20 12.48
N GLN A 162 -19.63 -37.40 13.54
CA GLN A 162 -20.82 -36.56 13.74
C GLN A 162 -21.01 -35.57 12.59
N TYR A 163 -19.93 -34.90 12.17
CA TYR A 163 -19.96 -34.01 11.01
C TYR A 163 -20.40 -34.74 9.73
N LEU A 164 -19.81 -35.90 9.42
CA LEU A 164 -20.17 -36.69 8.23
C LEU A 164 -21.66 -37.10 8.22
N ASN A 165 -22.23 -37.38 9.39
CA ASN A 165 -23.66 -37.70 9.52
C ASN A 165 -24.56 -36.49 9.24
N GLY A 166 -24.14 -35.27 9.56
CA GLY A 166 -24.89 -34.03 9.31
C GLY A 166 -24.71 -33.46 7.89
N GLN A 167 -23.53 -33.63 7.30
CA GLN A 167 -23.11 -32.99 6.03
C GLN A 167 -24.04 -33.28 4.84
N LYS A 168 -24.64 -34.48 4.80
CA LYS A 168 -25.53 -34.91 3.68
C LYS A 168 -26.73 -33.99 3.47
N ASN A 169 -27.21 -33.32 4.52
CA ASN A 169 -28.36 -32.43 4.42
C ASN A 169 -27.96 -30.98 4.07
N PHE A 170 -26.81 -30.49 4.57
CA PHE A 170 -26.37 -29.12 4.34
C PHE A 170 -25.97 -28.84 2.89
N LYS A 171 -25.14 -29.70 2.29
CA LYS A 171 -24.67 -29.52 0.90
C LYS A 171 -25.76 -29.67 -0.16
N ARG A 172 -26.91 -30.25 0.20
CA ARG A 172 -28.09 -30.34 -0.67
C ARG A 172 -28.82 -29.00 -0.80
N VAL A 173 -28.81 -28.16 0.23
CA VAL A 173 -29.58 -26.90 0.27
C VAL A 173 -28.83 -25.78 -0.45
N ALA A 174 -27.50 -25.71 -0.32
CA ALA A 174 -26.68 -24.64 -0.90
C ALA A 174 -25.60 -25.20 -1.84
N THR A 175 -26.02 -25.59 -3.06
CA THR A 175 -25.15 -26.25 -4.06
C THR A 175 -23.98 -25.38 -4.51
N SER A 176 -24.13 -24.05 -4.48
CA SER A 176 -23.07 -23.08 -4.81
C SER A 176 -21.85 -23.16 -3.88
N TYR A 177 -22.01 -23.71 -2.67
CA TYR A 177 -20.92 -23.91 -1.70
C TYR A 177 -20.42 -25.36 -1.64
N SER A 178 -20.79 -26.20 -2.62
CA SER A 178 -20.43 -27.63 -2.62
C SER A 178 -18.90 -27.89 -2.60
N ASN A 179 -18.12 -26.94 -3.13
CA ASN A 179 -16.66 -26.95 -3.19
C ASN A 179 -15.98 -26.25 -1.99
N VAL A 180 -16.72 -25.78 -1.00
CA VAL A 180 -16.18 -25.12 0.20
C VAL A 180 -15.96 -26.13 1.33
N ASN A 181 -14.88 -25.96 2.08
CA ASN A 181 -14.67 -26.69 3.32
C ASN A 181 -15.54 -26.08 4.44
N ASP A 182 -16.60 -26.80 4.80
CA ASP A 182 -17.59 -26.45 5.81
C ASP A 182 -17.40 -27.25 7.13
N ASN A 183 -16.24 -27.89 7.31
CA ASN A 183 -15.98 -28.81 8.40
C ASN A 183 -16.23 -28.19 9.78
N LEU A 184 -15.67 -27.00 10.05
CA LEU A 184 -15.96 -26.29 11.30
C LEU A 184 -17.37 -25.71 11.35
N LEU A 185 -18.00 -25.34 10.22
CA LEU A 185 -19.34 -24.74 10.22
C LEU A 185 -20.41 -25.74 10.67
N GLY A 186 -20.21 -27.04 10.40
CA GLY A 186 -21.14 -28.11 10.78
C GLY A 186 -21.01 -28.64 12.20
N ILE A 187 -20.13 -28.07 13.04
CA ILE A 187 -19.85 -28.59 14.40
C ILE A 187 -20.57 -27.76 15.47
N ASN A 188 -21.09 -28.38 16.55
CA ASN A 188 -21.69 -27.63 17.66
C ASN A 188 -20.67 -26.86 18.53
N THR A 189 -21.12 -25.80 19.22
CA THR A 189 -20.27 -24.95 20.09
C THR A 189 -19.50 -25.71 21.18
N ILE A 190 -20.08 -26.77 21.73
CA ILE A 190 -19.42 -27.63 22.72
C ILE A 190 -18.19 -28.32 22.12
N HIS A 191 -18.33 -28.84 20.89
CA HIS A 191 -17.26 -29.60 20.23
C HIS A 191 -16.09 -28.71 19.79
N LEU A 192 -16.28 -27.40 19.59
CA LEU A 192 -15.17 -26.47 19.35
C LEU A 192 -14.16 -26.51 20.49
N THR A 193 -14.64 -26.52 21.74
CA THR A 193 -13.75 -26.66 22.91
C THR A 193 -13.06 -28.01 22.97
N SER A 194 -13.74 -29.07 22.52
CA SER A 194 -13.17 -30.42 22.47
C SER A 194 -12.03 -30.51 21.45
N ILE A 195 -12.12 -29.77 20.35
CA ILE A 195 -11.03 -29.63 19.37
C ILE A 195 -9.86 -28.86 19.99
N MET A 196 -10.13 -27.70 20.58
CA MET A 196 -9.07 -26.87 21.19
C MET A 196 -8.29 -27.60 22.30
N LYS A 197 -8.98 -28.46 23.05
CA LYS A 197 -8.41 -29.26 24.16
C LYS A 197 -7.93 -30.65 23.73
N HIS A 198 -7.91 -30.95 22.42
CA HIS A 198 -7.53 -32.28 21.98
C HIS A 198 -6.04 -32.54 22.25
N LYS A 199 -5.77 -33.68 22.90
CA LYS A 199 -4.42 -34.19 23.12
C LYS A 199 -4.18 -35.36 22.17
N LYS A 200 -3.24 -35.19 21.25
CA LYS A 200 -2.75 -36.28 20.40
C LYS A 200 -1.87 -37.18 21.26
N MET A 201 -2.17 -38.48 21.25
CA MET A 201 -1.45 -39.46 22.06
C MET A 201 -0.61 -40.36 21.18
N LYS A 202 0.61 -40.68 21.63
CA LYS A 202 1.50 -41.65 21.01
C LYS A 202 1.77 -42.79 21.98
N LEU A 203 1.97 -43.99 21.45
CA LEU A 203 2.31 -45.16 22.24
C LEU A 203 3.77 -45.07 22.72
N LYS A 204 4.05 -45.36 23.99
CA LYS A 204 5.43 -45.39 24.51
C LYS A 204 6.26 -46.43 23.74
N ASN A 205 7.53 -46.13 23.47
CA ASN A 205 8.40 -46.99 22.64
C ASN A 205 8.60 -48.44 23.16
N ASN A 206 8.28 -48.74 24.42
CA ASN A 206 8.45 -50.07 25.04
C ASN A 206 7.13 -50.87 25.23
N SER A 207 6.01 -50.41 24.67
CA SER A 207 4.65 -50.95 24.96
C SER A 207 4.33 -52.30 24.27
N ASN A 208 5.15 -52.73 23.30
CA ASN A 208 4.83 -53.84 22.40
C ASN A 208 4.68 -55.20 23.12
N GLN A 209 5.43 -55.46 24.19
CA GLN A 209 5.35 -56.75 24.90
C GLN A 209 4.09 -56.86 25.79
N ASN A 210 3.67 -55.76 26.42
CA ASN A 210 2.48 -55.72 27.28
C ASN A 210 1.18 -55.81 26.46
N ILE A 211 1.11 -55.14 25.31
CA ILE A 211 -0.09 -55.15 24.45
C ILE A 211 -0.29 -56.51 23.81
N THR A 212 0.80 -57.12 23.33
CA THR A 212 0.78 -58.43 22.66
C THR A 212 0.32 -59.53 23.62
N SER A 213 0.84 -59.56 24.86
CA SER A 213 0.44 -60.55 25.87
C SER A 213 -1.04 -60.44 26.27
N HIS A 214 -1.62 -59.24 26.28
CA HIS A 214 -3.04 -59.04 26.61
C HIS A 214 -3.98 -59.32 25.42
N LEU A 215 -3.53 -59.06 24.17
CA LEU A 215 -4.27 -59.50 22.98
C LEU A 215 -4.36 -61.03 22.90
N TYR A 216 -3.31 -61.74 23.32
CA TYR A 216 -3.34 -63.20 23.42
C TYR A 216 -4.26 -63.73 24.52
N SER A 217 -4.38 -63.04 25.67
CA SER A 217 -5.32 -63.45 26.73
C SER A 217 -6.78 -63.24 26.31
N LEU A 218 -7.09 -62.16 25.58
CA LEU A 218 -8.43 -61.88 25.04
C LEU A 218 -8.90 -62.92 24.00
N LYS A 219 -7.98 -63.51 23.23
CA LYS A 219 -8.29 -64.53 22.21
C LYS A 219 -8.72 -65.88 22.82
N ASN A 220 -8.36 -66.15 24.07
CA ASN A 220 -8.55 -67.45 24.70
C ASN A 220 -9.80 -67.56 25.61
N ASN A 221 -10.57 -66.47 25.79
CA ASN A 221 -11.71 -66.43 26.69
C ASN A 221 -13.06 -66.39 25.92
N GLY A 222 -13.99 -67.30 26.25
CA GLY A 222 -15.28 -67.46 25.55
C GLY A 222 -16.51 -66.88 26.25
N ASP A 223 -16.35 -66.21 27.40
CA ASP A 223 -17.47 -65.73 28.22
C ASP A 223 -17.62 -64.20 28.16
N LEU A 224 -18.80 -63.71 27.76
CA LEU A 224 -19.07 -62.30 27.39
C LEU A 224 -18.81 -61.30 28.54
N ASN A 225 -19.13 -61.69 29.77
CA ASN A 225 -18.93 -60.83 30.95
C ASN A 225 -17.45 -60.72 31.35
N ILE A 226 -16.68 -61.79 31.18
CA ILE A 226 -15.23 -61.82 31.42
C ILE A 226 -14.52 -61.00 30.34
N LEU A 227 -14.95 -61.17 29.08
CA LEU A 227 -14.45 -60.41 27.93
C LEU A 227 -14.61 -58.89 28.15
N SER A 228 -15.78 -58.44 28.61
CA SER A 228 -16.04 -57.00 28.84
C SER A 228 -15.12 -56.39 29.91
N LYS A 229 -14.85 -57.12 31.00
CA LYS A 229 -13.95 -56.67 32.07
C LYS A 229 -12.49 -56.68 31.63
N GLU A 230 -12.06 -57.70 30.87
CA GLU A 230 -10.71 -57.78 30.32
C GLU A 230 -10.44 -56.73 29.25
N ILE A 231 -11.42 -56.44 28.38
CA ILE A 231 -11.36 -55.34 27.41
C ILE A 231 -11.23 -54.00 28.13
N ASN A 232 -12.02 -53.75 29.19
CA ASN A 232 -11.90 -52.51 29.96
C ASN A 232 -10.54 -52.37 30.67
N LYS A 233 -10.00 -53.47 31.20
CA LYS A 233 -8.66 -53.51 31.81
C LYS A 233 -7.54 -53.34 30.78
N PHE A 234 -7.72 -53.85 29.58
CA PHE A 234 -6.82 -53.65 28.45
C PHE A 234 -6.87 -52.19 27.96
N LEU A 235 -8.06 -51.60 27.86
CA LEU A 235 -8.24 -50.20 27.48
C LEU A 235 -7.67 -49.24 28.54
N SER A 236 -7.81 -49.54 29.83
CA SER A 236 -7.22 -48.72 30.90
C SER A 236 -5.69 -48.77 30.88
N LYS A 237 -5.10 -49.96 30.69
CA LYS A 237 -3.65 -50.11 30.54
C LYS A 237 -3.12 -49.51 29.25
N LEU A 238 -3.85 -49.64 28.14
CA LEU A 238 -3.52 -48.93 26.91
C LEU A 238 -3.44 -47.43 27.20
N LYS A 239 -4.44 -46.83 27.88
CA LYS A 239 -4.39 -45.41 28.26
C LYS A 239 -3.17 -45.03 29.11
N GLU A 240 -2.69 -45.92 30.00
CA GLU A 240 -1.47 -45.72 30.80
C GLU A 240 -0.16 -45.83 29.99
N GLU A 241 -0.18 -46.61 28.92
CA GLU A 241 0.96 -46.84 28.01
C GLU A 241 1.05 -45.80 26.87
N HIS A 242 0.10 -44.86 26.81
CA HIS A 242 0.18 -43.70 25.92
C HIS A 242 0.84 -42.51 26.62
N GLU A 243 1.63 -41.76 25.87
CA GLU A 243 2.14 -40.44 26.25
C GLU A 243 1.49 -39.36 25.39
N VAL A 244 1.38 -38.14 25.92
CA VAL A 244 0.86 -37.01 25.15
C VAL A 244 1.94 -36.56 24.18
N GLU A 245 1.69 -36.75 22.88
CA GLU A 245 2.58 -36.32 21.79
C GLU A 245 2.44 -34.81 21.56
N LEU A 246 1.20 -34.31 21.61
CA LEU A 246 0.89 -32.91 21.38
C LEU A 246 -0.40 -32.54 22.12
N ASP A 247 -0.35 -31.49 22.93
CA ASP A 247 -1.52 -30.84 23.49
C ASP A 247 -1.81 -29.58 22.70
N LEU A 248 -2.93 -29.54 21.97
CA LEU A 248 -3.29 -28.39 21.15
C LEU A 248 -3.56 -27.14 22.00
N TRP A 249 -4.07 -27.30 23.22
CA TRP A 249 -4.33 -26.17 24.11
C TRP A 249 -3.01 -25.53 24.51
N ASP A 250 -2.09 -26.31 25.06
CA ASP A 250 -0.81 -25.79 25.55
C ASP A 250 0.07 -25.28 24.40
N TYR A 251 0.03 -25.94 23.23
CA TYR A 251 0.90 -25.57 22.11
C TYR A 251 0.38 -24.38 21.30
N VAL A 252 -0.93 -24.26 21.08
CA VAL A 252 -1.55 -23.23 20.23
C VAL A 252 -2.33 -22.21 21.05
N PHE A 253 -3.36 -22.65 21.77
CA PHE A 253 -4.43 -21.75 22.24
C PHE A 253 -4.10 -20.99 23.53
N SER A 254 -3.32 -21.58 24.44
CA SER A 254 -2.93 -21.01 25.74
C SER A 254 -2.15 -19.69 25.63
N LYS A 255 -1.54 -19.44 24.46
CA LYS A 255 -0.80 -18.21 24.15
C LYS A 255 -1.72 -17.01 23.91
N TYR A 256 -2.97 -17.28 23.52
CA TYR A 256 -3.92 -16.26 23.06
C TYR A 256 -5.12 -16.11 23.99
N PHE A 257 -5.50 -17.19 24.69
CA PHE A 257 -6.60 -17.21 25.63
C PHE A 257 -6.14 -17.43 27.06
N GLU A 258 -6.83 -16.78 28.01
CA GLU A 258 -6.65 -17.04 29.44
C GLU A 258 -7.22 -18.41 29.83
N GLY A 259 -6.73 -18.98 30.94
CA GLY A 259 -7.09 -20.32 31.40
C GLY A 259 -8.59 -20.54 31.65
N ASP A 260 -9.29 -19.48 32.09
CA ASP A 260 -10.71 -19.55 32.42
C ASP A 260 -11.64 -19.45 31.19
N PHE A 261 -11.10 -19.09 30.02
CA PHE A 261 -11.88 -18.92 28.78
C PHE A 261 -12.72 -20.16 28.44
N VAL A 262 -12.10 -21.35 28.41
CA VAL A 262 -12.82 -22.57 28.02
C VAL A 262 -13.59 -23.19 29.17
N HIS A 263 -13.08 -23.07 30.40
CA HIS A 263 -13.67 -23.75 31.56
C HIS A 263 -14.89 -23.04 32.13
N GLN A 264 -14.95 -21.72 31.98
CA GLN A 264 -16.01 -20.89 32.52
C GLN A 264 -16.75 -20.15 31.40
N HIS A 265 -16.09 -19.15 30.78
CA HIS A 265 -16.78 -18.20 29.89
C HIS A 265 -17.45 -18.86 28.68
N TRP A 266 -16.74 -19.73 27.96
CA TRP A 266 -17.28 -20.43 26.79
C TRP A 266 -18.32 -21.49 27.17
N ARG A 267 -18.16 -22.13 28.33
CA ARG A 267 -19.14 -23.12 28.81
C ARG A 267 -20.48 -22.45 29.09
N GLU A 268 -20.45 -21.36 29.85
CA GLU A 268 -21.63 -20.51 30.10
C GLU A 268 -22.24 -20.00 28.79
N PHE A 269 -21.40 -19.55 27.84
CA PHE A 269 -21.86 -19.13 26.52
C PHE A 269 -22.58 -20.26 25.76
N SER A 270 -22.06 -21.49 25.80
CA SER A 270 -22.68 -22.64 25.14
C SER A 270 -24.03 -23.00 25.76
N ASP A 271 -24.14 -22.95 27.10
CA ASP A 271 -25.40 -23.19 27.83
C ASP A 271 -26.43 -22.09 27.53
N ASN A 272 -26.01 -20.83 27.53
CA ASN A 272 -26.83 -19.68 27.18
C ASN A 272 -27.31 -19.77 25.72
N ARG A 273 -26.43 -20.11 24.78
CA ARG A 273 -26.77 -20.32 23.36
C ARG A 273 -27.83 -21.40 23.18
N ASN A 274 -27.74 -22.50 23.92
CA ASN A 274 -28.76 -23.55 23.89
C ASN A 274 -30.11 -23.04 24.44
N HIS A 275 -30.08 -22.17 25.46
CA HIS A 275 -31.30 -21.55 25.99
C HIS A 275 -32.01 -20.70 24.93
N ILE A 276 -31.27 -19.83 24.24
CA ILE A 276 -31.80 -18.96 23.17
C ILE A 276 -32.28 -19.76 21.96
N ALA A 277 -31.47 -20.73 21.48
CA ALA A 277 -31.81 -21.53 20.29
C ALA A 277 -33.08 -22.38 20.45
N HIS A 278 -33.46 -22.72 21.69
CA HIS A 278 -34.68 -23.45 22.00
C HIS A 278 -35.86 -22.53 22.39
N ASN A 279 -35.74 -21.21 22.16
CA ASN A 279 -36.78 -20.21 22.46
C ASN A 279 -37.31 -20.30 23.90
N LYS A 280 -36.45 -20.62 24.86
CA LYS A 280 -36.83 -20.63 26.26
C LYS A 280 -37.07 -19.19 26.75
N LEU A 281 -37.99 -19.02 27.70
CA LEU A 281 -38.36 -17.70 28.21
C LEU A 281 -37.17 -16.98 28.86
N LEU A 282 -37.18 -15.66 28.70
CA LEU A 282 -36.19 -14.72 29.23
C LEU A 282 -36.88 -13.59 29.97
N ASP A 283 -36.37 -13.31 31.16
CA ASP A 283 -36.60 -12.05 31.84
C ASP A 283 -35.45 -11.07 31.56
N LEU A 284 -35.61 -9.83 32.01
CA LEU A 284 -34.63 -8.76 31.78
C LEU A 284 -33.28 -9.05 32.45
N GLU A 285 -33.29 -9.73 33.60
CA GLU A 285 -32.07 -10.07 34.34
C GLU A 285 -31.26 -11.12 33.58
N ALA A 286 -31.90 -12.21 33.15
CA ALA A 286 -31.31 -13.24 32.32
C ALA A 286 -30.79 -12.66 30.99
N TYR A 287 -31.56 -11.76 30.34
CA TYR A 287 -31.10 -11.07 29.14
C TYR A 287 -29.77 -10.33 29.37
N ASN A 288 -29.67 -9.54 30.43
CA ASN A 288 -28.46 -8.77 30.74
C ASN A 288 -27.27 -9.67 31.08
N ILE A 289 -27.48 -10.74 31.86
CA ILE A 289 -26.44 -11.71 32.21
C ILE A 289 -25.90 -12.39 30.94
N ILE A 290 -26.79 -12.87 30.08
CA ILE A 290 -26.40 -13.53 28.83
C ILE A 290 -25.66 -12.55 27.91
N LYS A 291 -26.16 -11.31 27.79
CA LYS A 291 -25.53 -10.27 26.96
C LYS A 291 -24.11 -9.96 27.44
N ASN A 292 -23.90 -9.84 28.74
CA ASN A 292 -22.57 -9.62 29.31
C ASN A 292 -21.63 -10.79 29.02
N ASN A 293 -22.10 -12.03 29.22
CA ASN A 293 -21.31 -13.22 28.90
C ASN A 293 -20.90 -13.27 27.40
N ILE A 294 -21.81 -12.94 26.48
CA ILE A 294 -21.52 -12.84 25.04
C ILE A 294 -20.44 -11.77 24.77
N ASN A 295 -20.56 -10.59 25.38
CA ASN A 295 -19.60 -9.50 25.19
C ASN A 295 -18.20 -9.90 25.69
N THR A 296 -18.10 -10.48 26.90
CA THR A 296 -16.83 -10.97 27.45
C THR A 296 -16.17 -12.01 26.54
N VAL A 297 -16.94 -12.98 26.03
CA VAL A 297 -16.40 -13.98 25.11
C VAL A 297 -15.97 -13.35 23.78
N SER A 298 -16.73 -12.39 23.24
CA SER A 298 -16.38 -11.67 22.02
C SER A 298 -15.07 -10.89 22.18
N GLU A 299 -14.90 -10.18 23.29
CA GLU A 299 -13.69 -9.42 23.62
C GLU A 299 -12.47 -10.35 23.71
N ASN A 300 -12.59 -11.46 24.43
CA ASN A 300 -11.54 -12.46 24.54
C ASN A 300 -11.10 -13.01 23.18
N ILE A 301 -12.03 -13.29 22.27
CA ILE A 301 -11.71 -13.79 20.92
C ILE A 301 -11.04 -12.69 20.08
N LYS A 302 -11.52 -11.45 20.15
CA LYS A 302 -10.93 -10.32 19.42
C LYS A 302 -9.51 -10.04 19.89
N GLU A 303 -9.27 -10.12 21.20
CA GLU A 303 -7.92 -9.97 21.75
C GLU A 303 -7.00 -11.12 21.30
N ALA A 304 -7.51 -12.36 21.33
CA ALA A 304 -6.78 -13.51 20.83
C ALA A 304 -6.41 -13.37 19.35
N GLN A 305 -7.34 -12.90 18.50
CA GLN A 305 -7.09 -12.60 17.09
C GLN A 305 -5.99 -11.54 16.92
N LYS A 306 -6.09 -10.41 17.63
CA LYS A 306 -5.05 -9.36 17.58
C LYS A 306 -3.66 -9.87 17.98
N LYS A 307 -3.57 -10.66 19.06
CA LYS A 307 -2.31 -11.29 19.50
C LYS A 307 -1.77 -12.28 18.47
N PHE A 308 -2.66 -13.03 17.83
CA PHE A 308 -2.28 -14.00 16.80
C PHE A 308 -1.74 -13.30 15.54
N ASP A 309 -2.42 -12.26 15.06
CA ASP A 309 -2.01 -11.54 13.86
C ASP A 309 -0.69 -10.77 14.07
N ALA A 310 -0.47 -10.19 15.26
CA ALA A 310 0.79 -9.54 15.59
C ALA A 310 1.99 -10.50 15.64
N THR A 311 1.76 -11.79 15.89
CA THR A 311 2.83 -12.80 16.00
C THR A 311 3.04 -13.61 14.72
N HIS A 312 2.06 -13.62 13.82
CA HIS A 312 2.06 -14.40 12.59
C HIS A 312 1.79 -13.49 11.37
N ILE A 313 2.56 -12.42 11.27
CA ILE A 313 2.56 -11.50 10.12
C ILE A 313 3.05 -12.27 8.88
N SER A 314 2.32 -12.17 7.77
CA SER A 314 2.73 -12.85 6.53
C SER A 314 3.93 -12.17 5.87
N GLU A 315 4.61 -12.87 4.98
CA GLU A 315 5.70 -12.29 4.18
C GLU A 315 5.17 -11.15 3.30
N GLU A 316 3.96 -11.30 2.75
CA GLU A 316 3.29 -10.27 1.94
C GLU A 316 2.91 -9.04 2.78
N GLU A 317 2.37 -9.24 3.98
CA GLU A 317 2.05 -8.15 4.90
C GLU A 317 3.31 -7.39 5.33
N THR A 318 4.39 -8.11 5.60
CA THR A 318 5.71 -7.53 5.90
C THR A 318 6.24 -6.73 4.72
N ALA A 319 6.15 -7.26 3.51
CA ALA A 319 6.57 -6.56 2.29
C ALA A 319 5.75 -5.29 2.03
N ILE A 320 4.44 -5.30 2.31
CA ILE A 320 3.59 -4.11 2.22
C ILE A 320 4.02 -3.06 3.25
N MET A 321 4.25 -3.45 4.50
CA MET A 321 4.69 -2.52 5.53
C MET A 321 6.04 -1.88 5.21
N LEU A 322 7.00 -2.65 4.70
CA LEU A 322 8.29 -2.11 4.24
C LEU A 322 8.10 -1.07 3.12
N ARG A 323 7.28 -1.37 2.10
CA ARG A 323 6.98 -0.40 1.03
C ARG A 323 6.31 0.88 1.54
N LEU A 324 5.41 0.76 2.52
CA LEU A 324 4.76 1.93 3.12
C LEU A 324 5.76 2.77 3.91
N GLN A 325 6.67 2.12 4.63
CA GLN A 325 7.74 2.80 5.36
C GLN A 325 8.68 3.53 4.38
N ASP A 326 9.14 2.88 3.33
CA ASP A 326 9.99 3.48 2.30
C ASP A 326 9.31 4.71 1.66
N ASN A 327 8.02 4.64 1.36
CA ASN A 327 7.25 5.77 0.82
C ASN A 327 7.17 6.94 1.82
N LEU A 328 6.92 6.65 3.10
CA LEU A 328 6.87 7.67 4.15
C LEU A 328 8.24 8.35 4.34
N ASP A 329 9.31 7.58 4.28
CA ASP A 329 10.68 8.10 4.40
C ASP A 329 11.01 9.02 3.21
N LEU A 330 10.65 8.63 1.98
CA LEU A 330 10.76 9.49 0.79
C LEU A 330 9.92 10.78 0.90
N GLU A 331 8.69 10.70 1.40
CA GLU A 331 7.83 11.87 1.62
C GLU A 331 8.43 12.83 2.67
N ASN A 332 9.01 12.28 3.73
CA ASN A 332 9.68 13.06 4.78
C ASN A 332 10.95 13.74 4.27
N GLU A 333 11.76 13.06 3.46
CA GLU A 333 12.96 13.63 2.83
C GLU A 333 12.59 14.78 1.89
N ASN A 334 11.59 14.57 1.02
CA ASN A 334 11.09 15.61 0.12
C ASN A 334 10.53 16.81 0.88
N SER A 335 9.76 16.57 1.95
CA SER A 335 9.24 17.63 2.81
C SER A 335 10.36 18.43 3.47
N SER A 336 11.40 17.74 3.93
CA SER A 336 12.58 18.37 4.53
C SER A 336 13.36 19.20 3.53
N ARG A 337 13.52 18.71 2.29
CA ARG A 337 14.19 19.43 1.20
C ARG A 337 13.42 20.69 0.81
N ASN A 338 12.11 20.57 0.58
CA ASN A 338 11.23 21.69 0.27
C ASN A 338 11.24 22.76 1.36
N ARG A 339 11.27 22.35 2.63
CA ARG A 339 11.36 23.27 3.77
C ARG A 339 12.66 24.08 3.74
N LYS A 340 13.80 23.41 3.51
CA LYS A 340 15.12 24.06 3.40
C LYS A 340 15.12 25.12 2.29
N GLU A 341 14.58 24.78 1.12
CA GLU A 341 14.53 25.69 -0.03
C GLU A 341 13.60 26.88 0.22
N TYR A 342 12.41 26.63 0.76
CA TYR A 342 11.42 27.68 1.01
C TYR A 342 11.87 28.68 2.09
N GLU A 343 12.50 28.20 3.16
CA GLU A 343 12.93 29.05 4.27
C GLU A 343 14.21 29.82 3.96
N SER A 344 15.21 29.18 3.34
CA SER A 344 16.51 29.82 3.06
C SER A 344 16.56 30.60 1.75
N GLY A 345 15.63 30.31 0.81
CA GLY A 345 15.67 30.84 -0.56
C GLY A 345 16.77 30.21 -1.44
N VAL A 346 17.50 29.21 -0.94
CA VAL A 346 18.60 28.54 -1.64
C VAL A 346 18.22 27.10 -1.97
N LYS A 347 18.46 26.71 -3.22
CA LYS A 347 18.28 25.33 -3.69
C LYS A 347 19.59 24.57 -3.61
N ILE A 348 19.53 23.31 -3.17
CA ILE A 348 20.67 22.39 -3.23
C ILE A 348 20.49 21.56 -4.51
N LEU A 349 21.23 21.95 -5.54
CA LEU A 349 21.12 21.35 -6.86
C LEU A 349 21.64 19.91 -6.85
N ASP A 350 20.95 19.05 -7.60
CA ASP A 350 21.38 17.69 -7.88
C ASP A 350 22.37 17.67 -9.05
N THR A 351 22.99 16.51 -9.28
CA THR A 351 23.96 16.31 -10.36
C THR A 351 23.43 16.79 -11.73
N SER A 352 22.18 16.48 -12.06
CA SER A 352 21.57 16.86 -13.34
C SER A 352 21.43 18.37 -13.50
N SER A 353 21.04 19.08 -12.43
CA SER A 353 20.90 20.53 -12.46
C SER A 353 22.25 21.22 -12.55
N ILE A 354 23.29 20.73 -11.86
CA ILE A 354 24.65 21.31 -11.95
C ILE A 354 25.21 21.16 -13.38
N ILE A 355 24.98 20.02 -14.05
CA ILE A 355 25.41 19.83 -15.45
C ILE A 355 24.74 20.86 -16.37
N LYS A 356 23.47 21.20 -16.14
CA LYS A 356 22.76 22.23 -16.92
C LYS A 356 23.38 23.62 -16.74
N GLU A 357 23.80 23.97 -15.51
CA GLU A 357 24.48 25.24 -15.26
C GLU A 357 25.79 25.34 -16.07
N TYR A 358 26.60 24.28 -16.10
CA TYR A 358 27.80 24.23 -16.97
C TYR A 358 27.43 24.23 -18.47
N GLY A 359 26.32 23.59 -18.85
CA GLY A 359 25.79 23.60 -20.21
C GLY A 359 25.45 25.01 -20.71
N LEU A 360 24.84 25.84 -19.85
CA LEU A 360 24.56 27.24 -20.16
C LEU A 360 25.87 28.02 -20.30
N LEU A 361 26.79 27.92 -19.34
CA LEU A 361 28.08 28.60 -19.36
C LEU A 361 28.88 28.31 -20.65
N THR A 362 28.97 27.03 -21.02
CA THR A 362 29.68 26.64 -22.25
C THR A 362 28.98 27.09 -23.52
N SER A 363 27.65 27.15 -23.53
CA SER A 363 26.90 27.65 -24.68
C SER A 363 27.18 29.13 -24.91
N ASP A 364 27.16 29.93 -23.85
CA ASP A 364 27.48 31.36 -23.90
C ASP A 364 28.91 31.58 -24.40
N LEU A 365 29.89 30.83 -23.86
CA LEU A 365 31.29 30.88 -24.29
C LEU A 365 31.46 30.53 -25.77
N ILE A 366 30.77 29.49 -26.25
CA ILE A 366 30.81 29.07 -27.65
C ILE A 366 30.23 30.16 -28.57
N GLU A 367 29.13 30.79 -28.18
CA GLU A 367 28.51 31.87 -28.96
C GLU A 367 29.43 33.09 -29.04
N GLU A 368 29.98 33.55 -27.91
CA GLU A 368 30.93 34.67 -27.87
C GLU A 368 32.16 34.39 -28.74
N PHE A 369 32.74 33.19 -28.63
CA PHE A 369 33.91 32.84 -29.41
C PHE A 369 33.63 32.71 -30.92
N LYS A 370 32.44 32.23 -31.30
CA LYS A 370 32.03 32.20 -32.72
C LYS A 370 31.91 33.59 -33.31
N ASP A 371 31.38 34.55 -32.55
CA ASP A 371 31.22 35.92 -33.00
C ASP A 371 32.58 36.57 -33.29
N VAL A 372 33.59 36.31 -32.46
CA VAL A 372 34.98 36.77 -32.67
C VAL A 372 35.55 36.26 -33.98
N LEU A 373 35.29 34.99 -34.32
CA LEU A 373 35.83 34.34 -35.52
C LEU A 373 34.90 34.43 -36.75
N TYR A 374 33.77 35.12 -36.65
CA TYR A 374 32.72 35.12 -37.67
C TYR A 374 33.20 35.48 -39.09
N PHE A 375 34.20 36.37 -39.21
CA PHE A 375 34.76 36.82 -40.48
C PHE A 375 35.97 36.01 -40.99
N ARG A 376 36.43 34.99 -40.23
CA ARG A 376 37.59 34.15 -40.58
C ARG A 376 37.18 33.00 -41.49
N GLY A 377 36.94 33.30 -42.77
CA GLY A 377 36.57 32.31 -43.79
C GLY A 377 37.63 31.23 -44.07
N ASP A 378 38.87 31.49 -43.64
CA ASP A 378 40.03 30.60 -43.70
C ASP A 378 39.97 29.47 -42.65
N LEU A 379 39.04 29.55 -41.70
CA LEU A 379 38.83 28.57 -40.64
C LEU A 379 37.53 27.80 -40.83
N GLU A 380 37.51 26.54 -40.41
CA GLU A 380 36.32 25.73 -40.23
C GLU A 380 36.11 25.50 -38.73
N ILE A 381 34.96 25.93 -38.21
CA ILE A 381 34.65 25.87 -36.78
C ILE A 381 33.51 24.86 -36.58
N ILE A 382 33.82 23.78 -35.88
CA ILE A 382 32.87 22.74 -35.50
C ILE A 382 32.60 22.88 -34.00
N THR A 383 31.33 22.89 -33.60
CA THR A 383 30.96 23.03 -32.20
C THR A 383 29.97 21.97 -31.77
N MET A 384 30.13 21.49 -30.55
CA MET A 384 29.29 20.47 -29.95
C MET A 384 28.75 20.99 -28.62
N GLN A 385 27.58 20.50 -28.21
CA GLN A 385 27.01 20.82 -26.90
C GLN A 385 27.31 19.73 -25.89
N LEU A 386 27.42 20.13 -24.63
CA LEU A 386 27.45 19.21 -23.50
C LEU A 386 26.16 18.37 -23.46
N ASN A 387 26.33 17.06 -23.29
CA ASN A 387 25.23 16.13 -23.10
C ASN A 387 25.21 15.67 -21.63
N GLU A 388 24.03 15.56 -21.03
CA GLU A 388 23.85 15.07 -19.65
C GLU A 388 24.45 13.66 -19.43
N GLU A 389 24.56 12.85 -20.49
CA GLU A 389 25.09 11.49 -20.42
C GLU A 389 26.63 11.40 -20.48
N SER A 390 27.32 12.47 -20.86
CA SER A 390 28.79 12.49 -21.00
C SER A 390 29.40 13.65 -20.23
N LEU A 391 30.07 13.33 -19.12
CA LEU A 391 30.79 14.31 -18.30
C LEU A 391 32.03 14.89 -19.01
N ASN A 392 32.46 14.27 -20.11
CA ASN A 392 33.60 14.72 -20.90
C ASN A 392 33.16 14.93 -22.36
N GLY A 393 33.67 15.98 -23.02
CA GLY A 393 33.33 16.24 -24.42
C GLY A 393 34.22 17.27 -25.08
N GLU A 394 34.40 17.14 -26.38
CA GLU A 394 34.93 18.23 -27.21
C GLU A 394 33.83 19.28 -27.40
N LEU A 395 34.14 20.55 -27.15
CA LEU A 395 33.20 21.68 -27.27
C LEU A 395 33.38 22.43 -28.58
N ILE A 396 34.64 22.69 -28.95
CA ILE A 396 35.02 23.47 -30.13
C ILE A 396 36.17 22.75 -30.81
N ARG A 397 36.11 22.65 -32.13
CA ARG A 397 37.20 22.19 -32.98
C ARG A 397 37.37 23.15 -34.14
N ILE A 398 38.57 23.69 -34.30
CA ILE A 398 38.95 24.65 -35.34
C ILE A 398 39.97 23.99 -36.25
N GLU A 399 39.67 23.97 -37.54
CA GLU A 399 40.59 23.49 -38.57
C GLU A 399 40.96 24.64 -39.51
N SER A 400 42.24 24.78 -39.83
CA SER A 400 42.64 25.69 -40.90
C SER A 400 42.35 25.08 -42.27
N LYS A 401 41.83 25.88 -43.19
CA LYS A 401 41.77 25.52 -44.62
C LYS A 401 43.08 25.81 -45.35
N LEU A 402 44.01 26.53 -44.71
CA LEU A 402 45.26 27.00 -45.30
C LEU A 402 46.46 26.14 -44.89
N ASN A 403 46.44 25.60 -43.67
CA ASN A 403 47.48 24.71 -43.14
C ASN A 403 46.84 23.44 -42.53
N SER A 404 47.65 22.53 -41.99
CA SER A 404 47.15 21.29 -41.36
C SER A 404 46.98 21.40 -39.85
N ASN A 405 46.96 22.61 -39.28
CA ASN A 405 46.82 22.80 -37.84
C ASN A 405 45.36 22.63 -37.41
N VAL A 406 45.17 22.02 -36.25
CA VAL A 406 43.89 21.82 -35.58
C VAL A 406 44.00 22.31 -34.14
N LEU A 407 42.99 23.05 -33.68
CA LEU A 407 42.81 23.40 -32.27
C LEU A 407 41.50 22.80 -31.77
N SER A 408 41.55 22.09 -30.65
CA SER A 408 40.37 21.51 -29.99
C SER A 408 40.27 21.96 -28.55
N LEU A 409 39.06 22.30 -28.11
CA LEU A 409 38.73 22.59 -26.71
C LEU A 409 37.91 21.43 -26.15
N ILE A 410 38.43 20.78 -25.11
CA ILE A 410 37.76 19.67 -24.41
C ILE A 410 37.39 20.11 -23.00
N ILE A 411 36.21 19.70 -22.53
CA ILE A 411 35.79 19.86 -21.14
C ILE A 411 35.70 18.50 -20.45
N ASP A 412 36.17 18.44 -19.21
CA ASP A 412 35.96 17.33 -18.28
C ASP A 412 35.27 17.83 -17.00
N LEU A 413 34.10 17.29 -16.69
CA LEU A 413 33.30 17.66 -15.52
C LEU A 413 33.50 16.69 -14.35
N ASN A 414 33.68 17.26 -13.16
CA ASN A 414 33.66 16.53 -11.89
C ASN A 414 32.63 17.18 -10.97
N ILE A 415 31.49 16.50 -10.80
CA ILE A 415 30.30 17.03 -10.15
C ILE A 415 30.16 16.49 -8.72
N SER A 416 29.84 17.38 -7.78
CA SER A 416 29.53 17.04 -6.39
C SER A 416 28.20 17.69 -5.99
N GLU A 417 27.22 16.85 -5.60
CA GLU A 417 25.83 17.25 -5.29
C GLU A 417 25.55 17.53 -3.79
N GLY A 418 26.59 17.57 -2.96
CA GLY A 418 26.47 17.85 -1.53
C GLY A 418 26.02 19.29 -1.24
N SER A 419 25.44 19.50 -0.06
CA SER A 419 25.20 20.85 0.46
C SER A 419 26.54 21.58 0.64
N GLY A 420 26.71 22.72 -0.02
CA GLY A 420 27.95 23.50 0.01
C GLY A 420 29.16 22.85 -0.65
N SER A 421 28.98 21.76 -1.40
CA SER A 421 30.05 21.15 -2.19
C SER A 421 30.39 21.99 -3.41
N GLN A 422 31.61 21.80 -3.90
CA GLN A 422 32.12 22.47 -5.08
C GLN A 422 32.27 21.46 -6.21
N SER A 423 31.76 21.81 -7.39
CA SER A 423 31.97 21.08 -8.64
C SER A 423 33.02 21.80 -9.48
N THR A 424 33.68 21.07 -10.38
CA THR A 424 34.76 21.61 -11.23
C THR A 424 34.59 21.20 -12.68
N ALA A 425 34.85 22.12 -13.61
CA ALA A 425 35.03 21.84 -15.03
C ALA A 425 36.47 22.14 -15.43
N ASN A 426 37.17 21.17 -16.00
CA ASN A 426 38.50 21.36 -16.55
C ASN A 426 38.41 21.53 -18.07
N PHE A 427 38.74 22.72 -18.56
CA PHE A 427 38.84 23.07 -19.97
C PHE A 427 40.27 22.86 -20.43
N ARG A 428 40.46 21.98 -21.40
CA ARG A 428 41.76 21.58 -21.94
C ARG A 428 41.86 21.97 -23.40
N VAL A 429 42.89 22.74 -23.73
CA VAL A 429 43.17 23.11 -25.12
C VAL A 429 44.20 22.16 -25.70
N LEU A 430 43.86 21.56 -26.84
CA LEU A 430 44.72 20.68 -27.61
C LEU A 430 45.11 21.36 -28.92
N ILE A 431 46.40 21.36 -29.25
CA ILE A 431 46.91 21.79 -30.54
C ILE A 431 47.50 20.57 -31.24
N ASN A 432 46.98 20.21 -32.41
CA ASN A 432 47.42 19.02 -33.16
C ASN A 432 47.46 17.75 -32.28
N ASP A 433 46.42 17.59 -31.45
CA ASP A 433 46.24 16.52 -30.45
C ASP A 433 47.22 16.53 -29.26
N GLU A 434 48.08 17.55 -29.13
CA GLU A 434 48.98 17.73 -27.98
C GLU A 434 48.38 18.72 -26.97
N PRO A 435 48.36 18.40 -25.66
CA PRO A 435 47.82 19.28 -24.63
C PRO A 435 48.75 20.45 -24.31
N GLU A 436 48.17 21.64 -24.21
CA GLU A 436 48.89 22.87 -23.82
C GLU A 436 48.69 23.20 -22.33
N GLU A 437 47.51 23.71 -21.99
CA GLU A 437 47.19 24.19 -20.66
C GLU A 437 45.73 23.87 -20.30
N ASP A 438 45.51 23.66 -19.01
CA ASP A 438 44.24 23.29 -18.39
C ASP A 438 43.70 24.48 -17.59
N ILE A 439 42.48 24.92 -17.88
CA ILE A 439 41.79 26.00 -17.16
C ILE A 439 40.64 25.39 -16.36
N ILE A 440 40.60 25.62 -15.05
CA ILE A 440 39.60 25.02 -14.17
C ILE A 440 38.56 26.07 -13.75
N ILE A 441 37.29 25.77 -13.97
CA ILE A 441 36.15 26.58 -13.53
C ILE A 441 35.41 25.88 -12.40
N TYR A 442 35.21 26.60 -11.29
CA TYR A 442 34.52 26.11 -10.10
C TYR A 442 33.06 26.57 -10.05
N TYR A 443 32.19 25.68 -9.60
CA TYR A 443 30.78 25.96 -9.29
C TYR A 443 30.47 25.57 -7.85
N ASN A 444 29.92 26.52 -7.07
CA ASN A 444 29.54 26.30 -5.68
C ASN A 444 28.06 25.94 -5.58
N ASN A 445 27.74 24.79 -4.99
CA ASN A 445 26.36 24.39 -4.71
C ASN A 445 25.84 25.09 -3.44
N GLY A 446 24.53 25.32 -3.40
CA GLY A 446 23.85 25.95 -2.28
C GLY A 446 24.12 25.25 -0.95
N GLU A 447 24.31 26.03 0.10
CA GLU A 447 24.53 25.54 1.46
C GLU A 447 23.53 26.17 2.41
N VAL A 448 22.86 25.35 3.22
CA VAL A 448 21.88 25.80 4.20
C VAL A 448 22.23 25.24 5.57
N THR A 449 22.05 26.08 6.60
CA THR A 449 22.20 25.66 7.99
C THR A 449 20.96 26.00 8.78
N PHE A 450 20.71 25.25 9.85
CA PHE A 450 19.56 25.49 10.69
C PHE A 450 19.92 26.49 11.79
N ASN A 451 19.21 27.62 11.84
CA ASN A 451 19.37 28.61 12.89
C ASN A 451 18.45 28.23 14.07
N GLU A 452 19.03 27.75 15.18
CA GLU A 452 18.27 27.33 16.36
C GLU A 452 17.53 28.49 17.05
N ASP A 453 18.06 29.72 16.98
CA ASP A 453 17.47 30.90 17.63
C ASP A 453 16.22 31.39 16.89
N LEU A 454 16.21 31.30 15.56
CA LEU A 454 15.10 31.71 14.70
C LEU A 454 14.19 30.53 14.29
N ASN A 455 14.62 29.29 14.58
CA ASN A 455 13.93 28.04 14.26
C ASN A 455 13.60 27.88 12.76
N LEU A 456 14.50 28.35 11.90
CA LEU A 456 14.36 28.35 10.44
C LEU A 456 15.72 28.10 9.76
N TYR A 457 15.69 27.61 8.51
CA TYR A 457 16.89 27.44 7.71
C TYR A 457 17.38 28.76 7.12
N GLU A 458 18.69 29.01 7.20
CA GLU A 458 19.35 30.17 6.62
C GLU A 458 20.39 29.74 5.58
N ALA A 459 20.55 30.58 4.56
CA ALA A 459 21.55 30.39 3.52
C ALA A 459 22.96 30.69 4.05
N VAL A 460 23.90 29.77 3.81
CA VAL A 460 25.33 29.95 4.08
C VAL A 460 26.09 30.26 2.80
N LYS A 461 25.76 29.55 1.70
CA LYS A 461 26.32 29.78 0.37
C LYS A 461 25.23 29.73 -0.68
N PHE A 462 25.39 30.57 -1.70
CA PHE A 462 24.50 30.60 -2.85
C PHE A 462 25.06 29.76 -4.01
N ASN A 463 24.18 29.43 -4.94
CA ASN A 463 24.53 28.79 -6.20
C ASN A 463 25.22 29.81 -7.10
N GLU A 464 26.51 29.66 -7.35
CA GLU A 464 27.27 30.58 -8.19
C GLU A 464 28.53 29.95 -8.78
N PHE A 465 28.91 30.44 -9.97
CA PHE A 465 30.26 30.25 -10.52
C PHE A 465 31.22 31.25 -9.88
N GLU A 466 32.49 30.85 -9.74
CA GLU A 466 33.53 31.81 -9.35
C GLU A 466 33.73 32.88 -10.45
N PRO A 467 33.85 34.17 -10.07
CA PRO A 467 33.95 35.28 -11.02
C PRO A 467 35.22 35.22 -11.89
N ASP A 468 35.15 35.86 -13.06
CA ASP A 468 36.25 36.04 -14.04
C ASP A 468 36.75 34.76 -14.75
N ASN A 469 36.21 33.58 -14.44
CA ASN A 469 36.74 32.32 -14.93
C ASN A 469 36.38 31.99 -16.40
N ALA A 470 35.23 32.43 -16.90
CA ALA A 470 34.84 32.20 -18.31
C ALA A 470 35.61 33.11 -19.27
N ASP A 471 35.75 34.39 -18.90
CA ASP A 471 36.52 35.39 -19.65
C ASP A 471 37.98 34.95 -19.82
N ASN A 472 38.56 34.30 -18.81
CA ASN A 472 39.91 33.74 -18.88
C ASN A 472 40.01 32.66 -19.98
N VAL A 473 39.04 31.76 -20.09
CA VAL A 473 39.01 30.74 -21.15
C VAL A 473 38.89 31.38 -22.53
N LEU A 474 38.01 32.38 -22.68
CA LEU A 474 37.80 33.07 -23.94
C LEU A 474 39.09 33.78 -24.41
N SER A 475 39.68 34.61 -23.53
CA SER A 475 40.92 35.34 -23.82
C SER A 475 42.08 34.41 -24.19
N PHE A 476 42.22 33.28 -23.49
CA PHE A 476 43.25 32.29 -23.78
C PHE A 476 43.04 31.63 -25.16
N LEU A 477 41.80 31.31 -25.52
CA LEU A 477 41.48 30.75 -26.83
C LEU A 477 41.73 31.75 -27.96
N GLU A 478 41.37 33.02 -27.77
CA GLU A 478 41.64 34.09 -28.74
C GLU A 478 43.14 34.24 -29.02
N ASP A 479 43.94 34.34 -27.96
CA ASP A 479 45.41 34.44 -28.06
C ASP A 479 46.00 33.23 -28.80
N LYS A 480 45.51 32.02 -28.51
CA LYS A 480 45.97 30.80 -29.16
C LYS A 480 45.56 30.71 -30.62
N VAL A 481 44.36 31.17 -30.98
CA VAL A 481 43.94 31.21 -32.38
C VAL A 481 44.83 32.15 -33.19
N GLU A 482 45.16 33.33 -32.68
CA GLU A 482 46.02 34.27 -33.39
C GLU A 482 47.47 33.74 -33.52
N GLU A 483 47.96 33.01 -32.52
CA GLU A 483 49.27 32.35 -32.55
C GLU A 483 49.36 31.25 -33.63
N ILE A 484 48.34 30.37 -33.71
CA ILE A 484 48.38 29.16 -34.54
C ILE A 484 47.85 29.41 -35.96
N PHE A 485 46.89 30.32 -36.08
CA PHE A 485 46.20 30.65 -37.33
C PHE A 485 46.43 32.12 -37.68
N PRO A 486 47.65 32.49 -38.13
CA PRO A 486 47.95 33.88 -38.45
C PRO A 486 47.05 34.39 -39.57
N ASN A 487 46.55 35.62 -39.44
CA ASN A 487 45.74 36.25 -40.46
C ASN A 487 46.57 36.56 -41.73
N LEU A 488 46.60 35.62 -42.67
CA LEU A 488 47.34 35.75 -43.92
C LEU A 488 46.72 36.80 -44.86
N LYS A 489 45.46 37.20 -44.67
CA LYS A 489 44.80 38.24 -45.48
C LYS A 489 45.46 39.60 -45.28
N ASP A 490 45.87 39.92 -44.05
CA ASP A 490 46.60 41.14 -43.76
C ASP A 490 48.02 41.11 -44.35
N ARG A 491 48.68 39.94 -44.29
CA ARG A 491 50.02 39.75 -44.87
C ARG A 491 50.02 39.93 -46.38
N ILE A 492 49.08 39.34 -47.11
CA ILE A 492 49.00 39.48 -48.57
C ILE A 492 48.60 40.90 -48.98
N SER A 493 47.70 41.54 -48.21
CA SER A 493 47.30 42.93 -48.46
C SER A 493 48.47 43.91 -48.30
N LEU A 494 49.30 43.71 -47.28
CA LEU A 494 50.51 44.49 -47.07
C LEU A 494 51.52 44.27 -48.20
N ALA A 495 51.75 43.02 -48.60
CA ALA A 495 52.66 42.67 -49.68
C ALA A 495 52.20 43.27 -51.03
N ALA A 496 50.90 43.20 -51.35
CA ALA A 496 50.32 43.85 -52.52
C ALA A 496 50.50 45.37 -52.49
N TYR A 497 50.27 46.01 -51.34
CA TYR A 497 50.50 47.45 -51.18
C TYR A 497 51.98 47.83 -51.39
N THR A 498 52.92 47.05 -50.87
CA THR A 498 54.36 47.29 -51.08
C THR A 498 54.77 47.12 -52.54
N ALA A 499 54.22 46.12 -53.24
CA ALA A 499 54.49 45.90 -54.66
C ALA A 499 54.02 47.11 -55.51
N ILE A 500 52.86 47.70 -55.17
CA ILE A 500 52.34 48.91 -55.83
C ILE A 500 53.22 50.13 -55.56
N LYS A 501 53.67 50.31 -54.31
CA LYS A 501 54.38 51.51 -53.86
C LYS A 501 55.85 51.54 -54.25
N ASP A 502 56.56 50.44 -54.00
CA ASP A 502 58.02 50.36 -54.09
C ASP A 502 58.49 49.65 -55.38
N GLY A 503 57.55 49.12 -56.17
CA GLY A 503 57.80 48.39 -57.41
C GLY A 503 58.21 46.94 -57.14
N GLY A 504 57.33 46.00 -57.46
CA GLY A 504 57.55 44.56 -57.30
C GLY A 504 56.46 43.74 -57.99
N ASN A 505 56.56 42.41 -57.89
CA ASN A 505 55.50 41.52 -58.38
C ASN A 505 54.32 41.55 -57.40
N ASN A 506 53.10 41.68 -57.93
CA ASN A 506 51.90 41.57 -57.11
C ASN A 506 51.78 40.12 -56.60
N PRO A 507 51.61 39.87 -55.29
CA PRO A 507 51.43 38.52 -54.75
C PRO A 507 50.04 37.92 -55.01
N ILE A 508 49.11 38.69 -55.58
CA ILE A 508 47.73 38.29 -55.88
C ILE A 508 47.56 38.09 -57.39
N ALA A 509 46.89 37.00 -57.78
CA ALA A 509 46.51 36.74 -59.17
C ALA A 509 45.51 37.78 -59.70
N GLU A 510 45.48 37.97 -61.02
CA GLU A 510 44.65 39.00 -61.68
C GLU A 510 43.19 38.55 -61.90
N PHE A 511 42.74 37.50 -61.21
CA PHE A 511 41.37 36.98 -61.23
C PHE A 511 40.85 36.70 -59.81
N SER A 512 39.53 36.76 -59.65
CA SER A 512 38.87 36.52 -58.36
C SER A 512 38.70 35.02 -58.07
N CYS A 513 38.70 34.64 -56.79
CA CYS A 513 38.44 33.25 -56.39
C CYS A 513 37.03 32.81 -56.82
N GLU A 514 36.91 31.65 -57.47
CA GLU A 514 35.63 31.10 -57.95
C GLU A 514 34.65 30.70 -56.83
N GLU A 515 35.15 30.45 -55.62
CA GLU A 515 34.30 30.05 -54.49
C GLU A 515 33.78 31.26 -53.70
N CYS A 516 34.68 32.18 -53.32
CA CYS A 516 34.33 33.32 -52.47
C CYS A 516 34.23 34.67 -53.21
N ASN A 517 34.59 34.74 -54.49
CA ASN A 517 34.67 35.96 -55.32
C ASN A 517 35.59 37.07 -54.76
N GLU A 518 36.50 36.74 -53.84
CA GLU A 518 37.50 37.67 -53.32
C GLU A 518 38.78 37.62 -54.16
N ASP A 519 39.40 38.78 -54.40
CA ASP A 519 40.69 38.93 -55.09
C ASP A 519 41.85 38.59 -54.14
N THR A 520 41.93 37.32 -53.72
CA THR A 520 42.90 36.85 -52.71
C THR A 520 43.59 35.53 -53.08
N VAL A 521 43.61 35.18 -54.38
CA VAL A 521 44.33 34.01 -54.89
C VAL A 521 45.82 34.29 -54.88
N CYS A 522 46.58 33.54 -54.08
CA CYS A 522 48.00 33.75 -53.86
C CYS A 522 48.84 33.22 -55.04
N ILE A 523 49.73 34.05 -55.57
CA ILE A 523 50.75 33.65 -56.57
C ILE A 523 52.18 33.76 -56.02
N ASP A 524 52.33 34.18 -54.76
CA ASP A 524 53.60 34.21 -54.05
C ASP A 524 53.75 32.98 -53.13
N SER A 525 54.64 32.07 -53.51
CA SER A 525 54.94 30.85 -52.76
C SER A 525 55.56 31.09 -51.37
N GLU A 526 56.02 32.31 -51.07
CA GLU A 526 56.53 32.66 -49.74
C GLU A 526 55.40 32.94 -48.72
N ILE A 527 54.18 33.22 -49.20
CA ILE A 527 53.03 33.57 -48.36
C ILE A 527 52.11 32.35 -48.16
N ALA A 528 51.74 31.67 -49.24
CA ALA A 528 50.88 30.48 -49.23
C ALA A 528 51.17 29.60 -50.46
N GLU A 529 50.56 28.41 -50.51
CA GLU A 529 50.65 27.55 -51.69
C GLU A 529 50.14 28.28 -52.95
N LEU A 530 50.86 28.12 -54.07
CA LEU A 530 50.53 28.80 -55.32
C LEU A 530 49.14 28.40 -55.80
N GLY A 531 48.31 29.40 -56.10
CA GLY A 531 46.92 29.23 -56.48
C GLY A 531 45.93 29.05 -55.32
N ARG A 532 46.39 29.03 -54.05
CA ARG A 532 45.49 28.95 -52.90
C ARG A 532 44.85 30.31 -52.61
N CYS A 533 43.53 30.36 -52.49
CA CYS A 533 42.79 31.52 -52.03
C CYS A 533 42.99 31.70 -50.52
N ILE A 534 43.52 32.85 -50.10
CA ILE A 534 43.79 33.11 -48.68
C ILE A 534 42.51 33.34 -47.87
N SER A 535 41.43 33.80 -48.50
CA SER A 535 40.18 34.08 -47.79
C SER A 535 39.32 32.85 -47.50
N CYS A 536 39.40 31.79 -48.32
CA CYS A 536 38.57 30.59 -48.16
C CYS A 536 39.31 29.26 -48.26
N GLY A 537 40.58 29.25 -48.67
CA GLY A 537 41.40 28.05 -48.82
C GLY A 537 41.23 27.29 -50.14
N ASN A 538 40.35 27.73 -51.05
CA ASN A 538 40.15 27.06 -52.34
C ASN A 538 41.43 27.02 -53.17
N GLN A 539 41.70 25.87 -53.79
CA GLN A 539 42.89 25.67 -54.62
C GLN A 539 42.57 25.90 -56.09
N HIS A 540 43.24 26.88 -56.71
CA HIS A 540 43.17 27.18 -58.14
C HIS A 540 44.38 26.62 -58.87
N GLU A 541 44.18 26.17 -60.12
CA GLU A 541 45.27 25.78 -61.01
C GLU A 541 45.77 27.02 -61.76
N VAL A 542 46.80 27.68 -61.22
CA VAL A 542 47.31 28.94 -61.77
C VAL A 542 48.53 28.70 -62.66
N ASN A 543 48.53 29.30 -63.84
CA ASN A 543 49.71 29.30 -64.72
C ASN A 543 49.98 30.69 -65.29
N ALA A 544 51.25 30.96 -65.63
CA ALA A 544 51.67 32.19 -66.27
C ALA A 544 51.72 31.99 -67.79
N CYS A 545 51.02 32.84 -68.54
CA CYS A 545 50.98 32.74 -70.00
C CYS A 545 52.38 32.96 -70.60
N GLU A 546 52.86 32.02 -71.42
CA GLU A 546 54.21 32.09 -72.02
C GLU A 546 54.43 33.34 -72.89
N ARG A 547 53.35 33.94 -73.40
CA ARG A 547 53.40 35.10 -74.27
C ARG A 547 53.34 36.44 -73.53
N CYS A 548 52.38 36.62 -72.64
CA CYS A 548 52.15 37.92 -71.98
C CYS A 548 52.54 37.94 -70.50
N GLY A 549 52.86 36.80 -69.89
CA GLY A 549 53.18 36.69 -68.47
C GLY A 549 51.98 36.82 -67.52
N TYR A 550 50.75 36.91 -68.05
CA TYR A 550 49.51 36.99 -67.28
C TYR A 550 49.25 35.69 -66.52
N HIS A 551 48.90 35.78 -65.23
CA HIS A 551 48.50 34.63 -64.42
C HIS A 551 47.00 34.39 -64.58
N TYR A 552 46.62 33.20 -65.04
CA TYR A 552 45.22 32.81 -65.27
C TYR A 552 44.91 31.47 -64.61
N ASN A 553 43.63 31.24 -64.32
CA ASN A 553 43.17 29.93 -63.89
C ASN A 553 43.06 29.01 -65.12
N VAL A 554 43.87 27.96 -65.18
CA VAL A 554 43.88 26.99 -66.30
C VAL A 554 42.53 26.29 -66.44
N ALA A 555 41.83 26.08 -65.32
CA ALA A 555 40.52 25.40 -65.33
C ALA A 555 39.40 26.26 -65.95
N ALA A 556 39.56 27.58 -65.99
CA ALA A 556 38.50 28.51 -66.40
C ALA A 556 38.87 29.42 -67.59
N GLU A 557 40.12 29.86 -67.73
CA GLU A 557 40.52 31.00 -68.57
C GLU A 557 41.75 30.74 -69.47
N GLY A 558 41.90 29.52 -70.02
CA GLY A 558 42.94 29.27 -71.03
C GLY A 558 43.31 27.79 -71.25
N THR A 559 44.49 27.58 -71.82
CA THR A 559 45.10 26.25 -72.03
C THR A 559 46.32 26.07 -71.12
N SER A 560 47.01 24.92 -71.15
CA SER A 560 48.20 24.69 -70.31
C SER A 560 49.39 25.64 -70.56
N TYR A 561 49.38 26.47 -71.62
CA TYR A 561 50.52 27.34 -71.98
C TYR A 561 50.12 28.80 -72.31
N LEU A 562 48.87 29.03 -72.70
CA LEU A 562 48.38 30.35 -73.12
C LEU A 562 47.07 30.69 -72.39
N CYS A 563 46.95 31.93 -71.91
CA CYS A 563 45.67 32.46 -71.44
C CYS A 563 44.67 32.57 -72.60
N GLU A 564 43.37 32.56 -72.30
CA GLU A 564 42.28 32.61 -73.28
C GLU A 564 42.49 33.72 -74.34
N GLY A 565 42.78 34.95 -73.90
CA GLY A 565 43.02 36.06 -74.84
C GLY A 565 44.24 35.87 -75.75
N CYS A 566 45.30 35.19 -75.29
CA CYS A 566 46.45 34.87 -76.14
C CYS A 566 46.18 33.67 -77.05
N TYR A 567 45.41 32.68 -76.56
CA TYR A 567 44.96 31.53 -77.34
C TYR A 567 44.06 31.96 -78.49
N ASP A 568 43.04 32.78 -78.21
CA ASP A 568 42.13 33.33 -79.21
C ASP A 568 42.88 34.12 -80.29
N TYR A 569 43.91 34.87 -79.90
CA TYR A 569 44.76 35.57 -80.85
C TYR A 569 45.52 34.61 -81.80
N TYR A 570 45.94 33.44 -81.31
CA TYR A 570 46.60 32.44 -82.13
C TYR A 570 45.60 31.65 -82.99
N ASP A 571 44.40 31.36 -82.51
CA ASP A 571 43.36 30.64 -83.26
C ASP A 571 42.72 31.49 -84.38
N ALA A 572 42.71 32.82 -84.21
CA ALA A 572 42.24 33.78 -85.21
C ALA A 572 43.26 34.08 -86.34
N GLN A 573 44.46 33.49 -86.31
CA GLN A 573 45.48 33.58 -87.37
C GLN A 573 45.46 32.35 -88.28
#